data_AF-A0A919DD42-F1
#
_entry.id   AF-A0A919DD42-F1
#
_cell.length_a   1.000
_cell.length_b   1.000
_cell.length_c   1.000
_cell.angle_alpha   90.00
_cell.angle_beta   90.00
_cell.angle_gamma   90.00
#
_symmetry.space_group_name_H-M   'P 1'
#
loop_
_entity.id
_entity.type
_entity.pdbx_description
1 polymer ?
#
loop_
_entity_poly.entity_id
_entity_poly.type
_entity_poly.pdbx_seq_one_letter_code
_entity_poly.pdbx_strand_id
1 'polypeptide(L)'
;MHPSGRNCVHSGTGGRLATTTTDDVDALVARLKDRPRVVLHFHGGLVDDTLGFATAERLAPVYTAAGAEPVFFVWSSGLLEVLRGNLPQILSEGVFQTLLNRVIRFASGVVFQDPGSRALGGFTVPSTRDVAAELALLRTGQEPYARLTPPAEVPALGEAERVRITADLSADTELAERNREIVGTVLRSAPGTTAARDINGGRAAVATLMSPDTVAELAAETADAENRRAVVTSALLVRKTVRVVSAVVARFRHRTDHGLYPTVVEEILREFYVANAGAAVWDAMKRQTAETFAAGAPGDAGPPRAGRYFLDRFGHLLASGSRPEVTLVGHSAGAVFIGHLLADLARRRAAADDPLPEDFRVRDVALLAPACTVGHLAGVVRRQAELFGRLRMFTLTDEAERADHLVPFLYPRSLLYFLSAVLERGPDKETAVTPVAGMQRWFLAGDQDGADARDLRTFLRADAGRTVWSPVDGGPGLSSGARSHIAFDSDPEVLASLARMLAD
;
A
#
# COMPACT_ATOMS: atom_id res chain seq x y z
N MET A 1 -24.84 -1.76 -23.45
CA MET A 1 -24.27 -2.43 -22.26
C MET A 1 -23.06 -3.22 -22.72
N HIS A 2 -21.85 -2.93 -22.22
CA HIS A 2 -20.67 -3.74 -22.54
C HIS A 2 -20.96 -5.19 -22.10
N PRO A 3 -20.64 -6.23 -22.89
CA PRO A 3 -20.92 -7.63 -22.53
C PRO A 3 -20.31 -8.06 -21.18
N SER A 4 -19.28 -7.36 -20.71
CA SER A 4 -18.62 -7.52 -19.40
C SER A 4 -19.38 -7.00 -18.19
N GLY A 5 -20.39 -6.14 -18.37
CA GLY A 5 -21.19 -5.64 -17.25
C GLY A 5 -22.08 -6.71 -16.58
N ARG A 6 -22.36 -7.84 -17.26
CA ARG A 6 -23.34 -8.84 -16.79
C ARG A 6 -22.94 -9.58 -15.52
N ASN A 7 -21.64 -9.65 -15.21
CA ASN A 7 -21.12 -10.35 -14.03
C ASN A 7 -20.47 -9.40 -13.03
N CYS A 8 -20.58 -8.09 -13.22
CA CYS A 8 -19.85 -7.10 -12.43
C CYS A 8 -20.78 -6.32 -11.49
N VAL A 9 -20.38 -6.24 -10.23
CA VAL A 9 -20.91 -5.31 -9.23
C VAL A 9 -19.93 -4.16 -9.13
N HIS A 10 -20.23 -3.05 -9.81
CA HIS A 10 -19.39 -1.85 -9.81
C HIS A 10 -19.80 -0.89 -8.69
N SER A 11 -18.85 -0.59 -7.82
CA SER A 11 -18.97 0.40 -6.75
C SER A 11 -18.07 1.62 -6.98
N GLY A 12 -18.63 2.81 -6.85
CA GLY A 12 -17.92 4.10 -6.93
C GLY A 12 -17.75 4.74 -5.55
N THR A 13 -17.70 6.07 -5.51
CA THR A 13 -17.45 6.85 -4.30
C THR A 13 -18.33 6.42 -3.11
N GLY A 14 -17.68 6.16 -1.99
CA GLY A 14 -18.30 5.65 -0.78
C GLY A 14 -18.77 4.20 -0.86
N GLY A 15 -18.39 3.45 -1.89
CA GLY A 15 -18.85 2.08 -2.08
C GLY A 15 -20.32 1.98 -2.51
N ARG A 16 -20.90 3.05 -3.06
CA ARG A 16 -22.24 3.03 -3.67
C ARG A 16 -22.20 2.37 -5.04
N LEU A 17 -23.31 1.78 -5.46
CA LEU A 17 -23.50 1.37 -6.85
C LEU A 17 -23.19 2.53 -7.80
N ALA A 18 -22.38 2.24 -8.82
CA ALA A 18 -21.98 3.19 -9.85
C ALA A 18 -22.64 2.84 -11.19
N THR A 19 -21.92 2.17 -12.10
CA THR A 19 -22.48 1.80 -13.41
C THR A 19 -23.38 0.57 -13.36
N THR A 20 -23.33 -0.21 -12.27
CA THR A 20 -24.23 -1.34 -12.02
C THR A 20 -25.48 -0.84 -11.30
N THR A 21 -26.67 -1.15 -11.80
CA THR A 21 -27.95 -0.80 -11.17
C THR A 21 -28.41 -1.87 -10.18
N THR A 22 -29.46 -1.57 -9.40
CA THR A 22 -30.11 -2.59 -8.54
C THR A 22 -30.67 -3.75 -9.35
N ASP A 23 -31.27 -3.47 -10.51
CA ASP A 23 -31.84 -4.49 -11.40
C ASP A 23 -30.76 -5.42 -11.95
N ASP A 24 -29.57 -4.87 -12.22
CA ASP A 24 -28.41 -5.66 -12.64
C ASP A 24 -27.95 -6.61 -11.53
N VAL A 25 -27.89 -6.14 -10.28
CA VAL A 25 -27.54 -6.98 -9.13
C VAL A 25 -28.60 -8.06 -8.90
N ASP A 26 -29.88 -7.71 -9.03
CA ASP A 26 -30.99 -8.64 -8.88
C ASP A 26 -30.95 -9.76 -9.93
N ALA A 27 -30.74 -9.40 -11.20
CA ALA A 27 -30.60 -10.34 -12.30
C ALA A 27 -29.35 -11.22 -12.12
N LEU A 28 -28.24 -10.64 -11.64
CA LEU A 28 -27.01 -11.36 -11.34
C LEU A 28 -27.25 -12.39 -10.22
N VAL A 29 -27.82 -11.98 -9.09
CA VAL A 29 -28.10 -12.90 -7.97
C VAL A 29 -29.10 -13.98 -8.38
N ALA A 30 -30.14 -13.65 -9.14
CA ALA A 30 -31.10 -14.64 -9.63
C ALA A 30 -30.44 -15.74 -10.47
N ARG A 31 -29.39 -15.42 -11.25
CA ARG A 31 -28.63 -16.41 -12.03
C ARG A 31 -27.76 -17.34 -11.20
N LEU A 32 -27.45 -16.97 -9.95
CA LEU A 32 -26.71 -17.81 -9.01
C LEU A 32 -27.58 -18.92 -8.41
N LYS A 33 -28.91 -18.82 -8.56
CA LYS A 33 -29.84 -19.85 -8.11
C LYS A 33 -29.50 -21.19 -8.76
N ASP A 34 -29.47 -22.24 -7.94
CA ASP A 34 -29.21 -23.63 -8.34
C ASP A 34 -27.82 -23.85 -9.00
N ARG A 35 -26.92 -22.86 -8.94
CA ARG A 35 -25.53 -23.05 -9.34
C ARG A 35 -24.80 -23.85 -8.27
N PRO A 36 -24.02 -24.88 -8.65
CA PRO A 36 -23.29 -25.67 -7.67
C PRO A 36 -22.16 -24.88 -7.02
N ARG A 37 -21.49 -24.01 -7.80
CA ARG A 37 -20.30 -23.27 -7.39
C ARG A 37 -20.37 -21.82 -7.87
N VAL A 38 -20.00 -20.90 -6.98
CA VAL A 38 -19.95 -19.47 -7.25
C VAL A 38 -18.59 -18.94 -6.82
N VAL A 39 -17.99 -18.08 -7.64
CA VAL A 39 -16.77 -17.37 -7.27
C VAL A 39 -17.03 -15.87 -7.21
N LEU A 40 -16.77 -15.27 -6.05
CA LEU A 40 -16.79 -13.82 -5.86
C LEU A 40 -15.36 -13.31 -5.94
N HIS A 41 -15.03 -12.62 -7.02
CA HIS A 41 -13.70 -12.05 -7.24
C HIS A 41 -13.69 -10.56 -6.90
N PHE A 42 -12.73 -10.16 -6.07
CA PHE A 42 -12.48 -8.80 -5.63
C PHE A 42 -11.15 -8.36 -6.23
N HIS A 43 -11.17 -7.43 -7.19
CA HIS A 43 -9.94 -7.03 -7.89
C HIS A 43 -9.02 -6.18 -6.99
N GLY A 44 -7.87 -5.76 -7.51
CA GLY A 44 -6.85 -5.08 -6.71
C GLY A 44 -7.22 -3.71 -6.15
N GLY A 45 -8.22 -3.03 -6.71
CA GLY A 45 -8.60 -1.64 -6.40
C GLY A 45 -7.56 -0.57 -6.82
N LEU A 46 -6.36 -1.01 -7.20
CA LEU A 46 -5.20 -0.17 -7.47
C LEU A 46 -5.22 0.52 -8.83
N VAL A 47 -6.04 0.02 -9.76
CA VAL A 47 -6.17 0.47 -11.14
C VAL A 47 -7.54 1.12 -11.35
N ASP A 48 -7.71 1.78 -12.49
CA ASP A 48 -9.01 2.33 -12.87
C ASP A 48 -10.09 1.27 -13.14
N ASP A 49 -11.35 1.70 -13.24
CA ASP A 49 -12.49 0.81 -13.44
C ASP A 49 -12.40 0.07 -14.78
N THR A 50 -11.82 0.70 -15.82
CA THR A 50 -11.66 0.10 -17.15
C THR A 50 -10.79 -1.14 -17.07
N LEU A 51 -9.65 -1.04 -16.38
CA LEU A 51 -8.77 -2.17 -16.12
C LEU A 51 -9.41 -3.21 -15.20
N GLY A 52 -10.20 -2.78 -14.22
CA GLY A 52 -11.01 -3.68 -13.38
C GLY A 52 -11.99 -4.55 -14.19
N PHE A 53 -12.70 -3.94 -15.15
CA PHE A 53 -13.59 -4.66 -16.07
C PHE A 53 -12.81 -5.57 -17.04
N ALA A 54 -11.64 -5.14 -17.52
CA ALA A 54 -10.79 -5.98 -18.37
C ALA A 54 -10.28 -7.22 -17.63
N THR A 55 -9.94 -7.10 -16.34
CA THR A 55 -9.61 -8.26 -15.48
C THR A 55 -10.81 -9.20 -15.35
N ALA A 56 -12.03 -8.67 -15.16
CA ALA A 56 -13.24 -9.49 -15.13
C ALA A 56 -13.48 -10.26 -16.45
N GLU A 57 -13.31 -9.60 -17.60
CA GLU A 57 -13.41 -10.22 -18.93
C GLU A 57 -12.44 -11.37 -19.11
N ARG A 58 -11.20 -11.18 -18.64
CA ARG A 58 -10.12 -12.17 -18.77
C ARG A 58 -10.29 -13.36 -17.85
N LEU A 59 -10.79 -13.15 -16.63
CA LEU A 59 -10.95 -14.20 -15.62
C LEU A 59 -12.26 -14.99 -15.73
N ALA A 60 -13.32 -14.38 -16.27
CA ALA A 60 -14.61 -15.05 -16.45
C ALA A 60 -14.51 -16.43 -17.13
N PRO A 61 -13.85 -16.57 -18.31
CA PRO A 61 -13.75 -17.88 -18.96
C PRO A 61 -12.94 -18.91 -18.16
N VAL A 62 -11.94 -18.47 -17.38
CA VAL A 62 -11.15 -19.36 -16.51
C VAL A 62 -12.04 -19.95 -15.42
N TYR A 63 -12.86 -19.12 -14.78
CA TYR A 63 -13.76 -19.56 -13.71
C TYR A 63 -14.90 -20.42 -14.22
N THR A 64 -15.50 -20.05 -15.36
CA THR A 64 -16.56 -20.85 -15.98
C THR A 64 -16.04 -22.21 -16.44
N ALA A 65 -14.82 -22.28 -16.99
CA ALA A 65 -14.19 -23.55 -17.37
C ALA A 65 -13.90 -24.46 -16.15
N ALA A 66 -13.66 -23.87 -14.98
CA ALA A 66 -13.54 -24.60 -13.70
C ALA A 66 -14.90 -25.00 -13.08
N GLY A 67 -16.02 -24.68 -13.75
CA GLY A 67 -17.37 -25.01 -13.30
C GLY A 67 -17.93 -24.06 -12.24
N ALA A 68 -17.35 -22.87 -12.07
CA ALA A 68 -17.82 -21.85 -11.12
C ALA A 68 -18.47 -20.67 -11.86
N GLU A 69 -19.62 -20.21 -11.36
CA GLU A 69 -20.29 -19.01 -11.86
C GLU A 69 -19.61 -17.75 -11.28
N PRO A 70 -19.04 -16.87 -12.10
CA PRO A 70 -18.24 -15.76 -11.59
C PRO A 70 -19.04 -14.49 -11.36
N VAL A 71 -18.73 -13.81 -10.26
CA VAL A 71 -19.20 -12.46 -9.91
C VAL A 71 -17.98 -11.62 -9.56
N PHE A 72 -17.82 -10.48 -10.23
CA PHE A 72 -16.67 -9.59 -10.05
C PHE A 72 -17.11 -8.32 -9.33
N PHE A 73 -16.44 -7.98 -8.24
CA PHE A 73 -16.57 -6.69 -7.58
C PHE A 73 -15.54 -5.74 -8.18
N VAL A 74 -16.03 -4.65 -8.75
CA VAL A 74 -15.22 -3.62 -9.40
C VAL A 74 -15.29 -2.32 -8.60
N TRP A 75 -14.13 -1.77 -8.24
CA TRP A 75 -13.98 -0.45 -7.64
C TRP A 75 -12.63 0.16 -7.99
N SER A 76 -12.54 1.47 -8.20
CA SER A 76 -11.27 2.14 -8.52
C SER A 76 -10.78 3.04 -7.39
N SER A 77 -9.47 3.07 -7.20
CA SER A 77 -8.76 4.15 -6.50
C SER A 77 -7.76 4.90 -7.38
N GLY A 78 -7.32 4.32 -8.50
CA GLY A 78 -6.26 4.88 -9.34
C GLY A 78 -4.89 5.02 -8.64
N LEU A 79 -4.63 4.27 -7.56
CA LEU A 79 -3.43 4.45 -6.75
C LEU A 79 -2.16 4.17 -7.54
N LEU A 80 -2.11 3.11 -8.37
CA LEU A 80 -0.91 2.79 -9.12
C LEU A 80 -0.57 3.89 -10.13
N GLU A 81 -1.59 4.50 -10.76
CA GLU A 81 -1.45 5.63 -11.66
C GLU A 81 -0.92 6.86 -10.92
N VAL A 82 -1.46 7.14 -9.73
CA VAL A 82 -0.97 8.23 -8.86
C VAL A 82 0.49 8.00 -8.45
N LEU A 83 0.85 6.79 -8.03
CA LEU A 83 2.22 6.46 -7.63
C LEU A 83 3.19 6.56 -8.81
N ARG A 84 2.84 5.98 -9.96
CA ARG A 84 3.68 6.02 -11.17
C ARG A 84 3.77 7.42 -11.78
N GLY A 85 2.76 8.27 -11.57
CA GLY A 85 2.77 9.66 -12.01
C GLY A 85 3.55 10.59 -11.07
N ASN A 86 3.27 10.53 -9.78
CA ASN A 86 3.84 11.45 -8.79
C ASN A 86 5.25 11.09 -8.36
N LEU A 87 5.56 9.79 -8.13
CA LEU A 87 6.86 9.42 -7.60
C LEU A 87 8.02 9.84 -8.51
N PRO A 88 8.01 9.63 -9.84
CA PRO A 88 9.08 10.12 -10.69
C PRO A 88 9.27 11.63 -10.61
N GLN A 89 8.18 12.40 -10.51
CA GLN A 89 8.22 13.86 -10.39
C GLN A 89 8.85 14.26 -9.06
N ILE A 90 8.35 13.72 -7.94
CA ILE A 90 8.90 13.96 -6.59
C ILE A 90 10.39 13.62 -6.54
N LEU A 91 10.75 12.43 -7.00
CA LEU A 91 12.13 11.94 -6.96
C LEU A 91 13.04 12.77 -7.89
N SER A 92 12.51 13.46 -8.89
CA SER A 92 13.28 14.36 -9.75
C SER A 92 13.47 15.78 -9.20
N GLU A 93 12.77 16.15 -8.12
CA GLU A 93 12.86 17.50 -7.55
C GLU A 93 14.28 17.78 -7.02
N GLY A 94 14.75 19.01 -7.26
CA GLY A 94 16.05 19.46 -6.74
C GLY A 94 16.13 19.35 -5.22
N VAL A 95 15.06 19.73 -4.51
CA VAL A 95 15.00 19.61 -3.04
C VAL A 95 15.03 18.14 -2.59
N PHE A 96 14.32 17.24 -3.29
CA PHE A 96 14.36 15.81 -2.97
C PHE A 96 15.77 15.25 -3.15
N GLN A 97 16.44 15.58 -4.26
CA GLN A 97 17.80 15.12 -4.53
C GLN A 97 18.83 15.67 -3.52
N THR A 98 18.71 16.94 -3.12
CA THR A 98 19.53 17.52 -2.04
C THR A 98 19.29 16.75 -0.73
N LEU A 99 18.02 16.55 -0.33
CA LEU A 99 17.67 15.78 0.88
C LEU A 99 18.20 14.35 0.82
N LEU A 100 17.99 13.64 -0.29
CA LEU A 100 18.46 12.28 -0.52
C LEU A 100 19.97 12.17 -0.30
N ASN A 101 20.75 13.06 -0.91
CA ASN A 101 22.20 13.09 -0.75
C ASN A 101 22.60 13.31 0.71
N ARG A 102 22.01 14.28 1.40
CA ARG A 102 22.38 14.60 2.79
C ARG A 102 21.95 13.52 3.77
N VAL A 103 20.73 13.01 3.64
CA VAL A 103 20.24 11.93 4.50
C VAL A 103 21.07 10.67 4.31
N ILE A 104 21.37 10.25 3.07
CA ILE A 104 22.25 9.09 2.82
C ILE A 104 23.63 9.33 3.43
N ARG A 105 24.21 10.52 3.25
CA ARG A 105 25.53 10.85 3.80
C ARG A 105 25.58 10.65 5.30
N PHE A 106 24.63 11.21 6.05
CA PHE A 106 24.62 11.09 7.51
C PHE A 106 24.18 9.70 7.98
N ALA A 107 23.16 9.11 7.36
CA ALA A 107 22.65 7.80 7.75
C ALA A 107 23.68 6.69 7.48
N SER A 108 24.34 6.68 6.32
CA SER A 108 25.40 5.69 6.03
C SER A 108 26.57 5.81 7.00
N GLY A 109 26.94 7.04 7.35
CA GLY A 109 27.96 7.32 8.36
C GLY A 109 27.57 6.87 9.77
N VAL A 110 26.31 6.52 10.05
CA VAL A 110 25.91 5.92 11.35
C VAL A 110 25.71 4.42 11.22
N VAL A 111 25.02 4.00 10.16
CA VAL A 111 24.60 2.62 9.95
C VAL A 111 25.79 1.69 9.69
N PHE A 112 26.78 2.14 8.91
CA PHE A 112 27.90 1.30 8.48
C PHE A 112 29.21 1.64 9.20
N GLN A 113 29.15 2.33 10.34
CA GLN A 113 30.34 2.62 11.14
C GLN A 113 30.90 1.36 11.80
N ASP A 114 32.23 1.22 11.80
CA ASP A 114 32.92 0.13 12.49
C ASP A 114 32.67 0.18 14.00
N PRO A 115 32.39 -0.97 14.64
CA PRO A 115 32.29 -1.07 16.09
C PRO A 115 33.56 -0.55 16.78
N GLY A 116 33.43 0.50 17.60
CA GLY A 116 34.53 1.10 18.37
C GLY A 116 34.99 2.48 17.89
N SER A 117 34.72 2.87 16.64
CA SER A 117 35.10 4.19 16.09
C SER A 117 34.43 5.35 16.82
N ARG A 118 33.21 5.15 17.35
CA ARG A 118 32.50 6.12 18.19
C ARG A 118 33.15 6.38 19.55
N ALA A 119 33.77 5.37 20.16
CA ALA A 119 34.40 5.51 21.48
C ALA A 119 35.65 6.41 21.42
N LEU A 120 36.24 6.57 20.23
CA LEU A 120 37.35 7.46 19.94
C LEU A 120 36.90 8.85 19.42
N GLY A 121 35.61 9.18 19.50
CA GLY A 121 35.05 10.43 18.99
C GLY A 121 34.92 10.49 17.45
N GLY A 122 35.13 9.38 16.76
CA GLY A 122 35.05 9.28 15.31
C GLY A 122 33.61 9.22 14.81
N PHE A 123 33.00 10.38 14.57
CA PHE A 123 31.84 10.49 13.68
C PHE A 123 32.31 10.87 12.29
N THR A 124 32.57 9.87 11.45
CA THR A 124 32.99 10.05 10.05
C THR A 124 31.81 9.80 9.14
N VAL A 125 31.56 10.75 8.24
CA VAL A 125 30.55 10.66 7.19
C VAL A 125 31.25 10.71 5.83
N PRO A 126 30.76 9.99 4.81
CA PRO A 126 31.31 10.07 3.47
C PRO A 126 31.23 11.50 2.92
N SER A 127 32.06 11.79 1.90
CA SER A 127 31.95 13.07 1.19
C SER A 127 30.68 13.10 0.34
N THR A 128 30.19 14.30 0.03
CA THR A 128 29.04 14.46 -0.89
C THR A 128 29.32 13.89 -2.28
N ARG A 129 30.59 13.91 -2.70
CA ARG A 129 31.05 13.34 -3.97
C ARG A 129 30.95 11.81 -3.97
N ASP A 130 31.35 11.16 -2.89
CA ASP A 130 31.27 9.70 -2.77
C ASP A 130 29.81 9.24 -2.76
N VAL A 131 28.95 9.97 -2.03
CA VAL A 131 27.50 9.70 -2.04
C VAL A 131 26.92 9.88 -3.45
N ALA A 132 27.31 10.94 -4.17
CA ALA A 132 26.84 11.17 -5.53
C ALA A 132 27.31 10.07 -6.51
N ALA A 133 28.55 9.59 -6.37
CA ALA A 133 29.06 8.48 -7.16
C ALA A 133 28.28 7.19 -6.90
N GLU A 134 27.94 6.92 -5.64
CA GLU A 134 27.15 5.76 -5.25
C GLU A 134 25.70 5.85 -5.76
N LEU A 135 25.07 7.01 -5.67
CA LEU A 135 23.73 7.25 -6.23
C LEU A 135 23.68 7.13 -7.76
N ALA A 136 24.79 7.37 -8.46
CA ALA A 136 24.86 7.22 -9.91
C ALA A 136 24.68 5.77 -10.38
N LEU A 137 24.87 4.77 -9.49
CA LEU A 137 24.67 3.35 -9.77
C LEU A 137 23.24 3.02 -10.23
N LEU A 138 22.24 3.79 -9.79
CA LEU A 138 20.84 3.63 -10.21
C LEU A 138 20.68 3.70 -11.73
N ARG A 139 21.51 4.52 -12.41
CA ARG A 139 21.50 4.66 -13.88
C ARG A 139 21.92 3.39 -14.60
N THR A 140 22.59 2.47 -13.89
CA THR A 140 23.03 1.17 -14.40
C THR A 140 22.18 0.02 -13.87
N GLY A 141 21.05 0.31 -13.21
CA GLY A 141 20.18 -0.69 -12.59
C GLY A 141 20.72 -1.31 -11.31
N GLN A 142 21.81 -0.76 -10.75
CA GLN A 142 22.39 -1.22 -9.49
C GLN A 142 21.85 -0.39 -8.33
N GLU A 143 21.45 -1.06 -7.25
CA GLU A 143 20.98 -0.39 -6.03
C GLU A 143 22.17 0.22 -5.25
N PRO A 144 22.14 1.53 -4.94
CA PRO A 144 23.16 2.17 -4.13
C PRO A 144 23.28 1.52 -2.75
N TYR A 145 24.53 1.30 -2.32
CA TYR A 145 24.92 0.71 -1.05
C TYR A 145 24.48 -0.75 -0.81
N ALA A 146 23.90 -1.44 -1.81
CA ALA A 146 23.45 -2.82 -1.66
C ALA A 146 24.57 -3.83 -1.32
N ARG A 147 25.84 -3.48 -1.61
CA ARG A 147 27.01 -4.30 -1.28
C ARG A 147 27.45 -4.20 0.19
N LEU A 148 26.95 -3.22 0.94
CA LEU A 148 27.35 -3.03 2.34
C LEU A 148 26.45 -3.86 3.26
N THR A 149 27.05 -4.50 4.25
CA THR A 149 26.33 -5.20 5.31
C THR A 149 26.43 -4.38 6.59
N PRO A 150 25.30 -4.00 7.23
CA PRO A 150 25.34 -3.31 8.50
C PRO A 150 25.89 -4.25 9.60
N PRO A 151 26.52 -3.71 10.65
CA PRO A 151 26.92 -4.51 11.81
C PRO A 151 25.70 -5.15 12.49
N ALA A 152 25.93 -6.23 13.25
CA ALA A 152 24.85 -6.99 13.91
C ALA A 152 24.00 -6.11 14.86
N GLU A 153 24.64 -5.13 15.49
CA GLU A 153 24.03 -4.09 16.29
C GLU A 153 24.35 -2.72 15.68
N VAL A 154 23.32 -2.04 15.19
CA VAL A 154 23.44 -0.66 14.72
C VAL A 154 23.26 0.27 15.92
N PRO A 155 24.15 1.26 16.11
CA PRO A 155 24.06 2.11 17.28
C PRO A 155 22.98 3.19 17.08
N ALA A 156 22.40 3.68 18.18
CA ALA A 156 21.40 4.76 18.12
C ALA A 156 22.03 6.09 17.65
N LEU A 157 21.26 6.95 16.99
CA LEU A 157 21.70 8.31 16.71
C LEU A 157 21.69 9.14 18.00
N GLY A 158 22.88 9.40 18.54
CA GLY A 158 23.09 10.08 19.82
C GLY A 158 22.96 11.60 19.73
N GLU A 159 22.86 12.27 20.88
CA GLU A 159 22.63 13.72 20.94
C GLU A 159 23.77 14.53 20.32
N ALA A 160 25.02 14.17 20.60
CA ALA A 160 26.19 14.84 20.02
C ALA A 160 26.21 14.78 18.48
N GLU A 161 25.77 13.65 17.91
CA GLU A 161 25.67 13.48 16.46
C GLU A 161 24.50 14.30 15.90
N ARG A 162 23.35 14.34 16.58
CA ARG A 162 22.21 15.19 16.19
C ARG A 162 22.61 16.66 16.16
N VAL A 163 23.34 17.13 17.18
CA VAL A 163 23.84 18.51 17.23
C VAL A 163 24.80 18.79 16.06
N ARG A 164 25.74 17.88 15.79
CA ARG A 164 26.68 18.03 14.68
C ARG A 164 25.99 18.02 13.31
N ILE A 165 25.08 17.07 13.07
CA ILE A 165 24.30 17.00 11.82
C ILE A 165 23.46 18.28 11.64
N THR A 166 22.85 18.77 12.72
CA THR A 166 22.08 20.02 12.71
C THR A 166 22.97 21.21 12.32
N ALA A 167 24.17 21.32 12.91
CA ALA A 167 25.11 22.38 12.58
C ALA A 167 25.56 22.31 11.11
N ASP A 168 25.93 21.12 10.63
CA ASP A 168 26.37 20.89 9.25
C ASP A 168 25.25 21.24 8.25
N LEU A 169 24.02 20.81 8.50
CA LEU A 169 22.86 21.11 7.65
C LEU A 169 22.45 22.58 7.71
N SER A 170 22.63 23.26 8.85
CA SER A 170 22.34 24.70 8.98
C SER A 170 23.32 25.56 8.20
N ALA A 171 24.55 25.08 8.00
CA ALA A 171 25.55 25.72 7.16
C ALA A 171 25.43 25.36 5.67
N ASP A 172 24.50 24.47 5.29
CA ASP A 172 24.31 24.02 3.92
C ASP A 172 23.59 25.09 3.07
N THR A 173 24.35 25.74 2.21
CA THR A 173 23.87 26.82 1.33
C THR A 173 22.91 26.32 0.27
N GLU A 174 23.12 25.11 -0.27
CA GLU A 174 22.24 24.48 -1.26
C GLU A 174 20.88 24.17 -0.62
N LEU A 175 20.87 23.61 0.58
CA LEU A 175 19.62 23.33 1.31
C LEU A 175 18.85 24.63 1.62
N ALA A 176 19.56 25.70 2.01
CA ALA A 176 18.97 27.02 2.22
C ALA A 176 18.40 27.64 0.92
N GLU A 177 19.05 27.41 -0.23
CA GLU A 177 18.52 27.80 -1.56
C GLU A 177 17.22 27.07 -1.89
N ARG A 178 17.18 25.75 -1.72
CA ARG A 178 15.96 24.95 -1.95
C ARG A 178 14.81 25.41 -1.07
N ASN A 179 15.07 25.72 0.20
CA ASN A 179 14.04 26.25 1.09
C ASN A 179 13.49 27.60 0.60
N ARG A 180 14.36 28.50 0.14
CA ARG A 180 13.97 29.81 -0.42
C ARG A 180 13.13 29.68 -1.68
N GLU A 181 13.44 28.74 -2.57
CA GLU A 181 12.65 28.48 -3.79
C GLU A 181 11.21 28.04 -3.46
N ILE A 182 11.07 27.15 -2.47
CA ILE A 182 9.77 26.64 -2.00
C ILE A 182 8.96 27.78 -1.38
N VAL A 183 9.50 28.43 -0.34
CA VAL A 183 8.80 29.49 0.41
C VAL A 183 8.48 30.67 -0.50
N GLY A 184 9.42 31.09 -1.35
CA GLY A 184 9.22 32.21 -2.27
C GLY A 184 8.06 31.98 -3.24
N THR A 185 7.81 30.74 -3.65
CA THR A 185 6.68 30.41 -4.55
C THR A 185 5.35 30.50 -3.83
N VAL A 186 5.29 30.08 -2.57
CA VAL A 186 4.09 30.21 -1.72
C VAL A 186 3.75 31.67 -1.48
N LEU A 187 4.75 32.48 -1.09
CA LEU A 187 4.56 33.91 -0.82
C LEU A 187 4.09 34.69 -2.05
N ARG A 188 4.59 34.35 -3.25
CA ARG A 188 4.14 34.94 -4.52
C ARG A 188 2.71 34.54 -4.93
N SER A 189 2.18 33.44 -4.38
CA SER A 189 0.87 32.90 -4.74
C SER A 189 -0.25 33.30 -3.76
N ALA A 190 0.05 34.06 -2.71
CA ALA A 190 -0.94 34.52 -1.73
C ALA A 190 -1.88 35.60 -2.33
N PRO A 191 -3.17 35.67 -1.93
CA PRO A 191 -4.14 36.60 -2.52
C PRO A 191 -3.82 38.04 -2.09
N GLY A 192 -3.28 38.84 -3.01
CA GLY A 192 -2.98 40.26 -2.76
C GLY A 192 -2.21 40.97 -3.88
N THR A 193 -1.53 40.26 -4.77
CA THR A 193 -0.92 40.86 -5.96
C THR A 193 -1.86 40.69 -7.15
N THR A 194 -2.20 41.81 -7.80
CA THR A 194 -2.95 41.86 -9.05
C THR A 194 -2.49 40.78 -10.02
N ALA A 195 -3.41 39.87 -10.34
CA ALA A 195 -3.20 38.82 -11.33
C ALA A 195 -2.84 39.45 -12.68
N ALA A 196 -1.56 39.52 -13.00
CA ALA A 196 -1.12 39.49 -14.38
C ALA A 196 -1.49 38.09 -14.89
N ARG A 197 -2.62 38.01 -15.59
CA ARG A 197 -3.03 36.82 -16.34
C ARG A 197 -1.88 36.42 -17.24
N ASP A 198 -1.24 35.30 -16.94
CA ASP A 198 -0.40 34.64 -17.92
C ASP A 198 -1.30 34.09 -19.04
N ILE A 199 -0.83 34.24 -20.27
CA ILE A 199 -1.62 34.18 -21.51
C ILE A 199 -2.03 32.74 -21.86
N ASN A 200 -1.67 31.76 -21.04
CA ASN A 200 -1.82 30.33 -21.28
C ASN A 200 -2.66 29.57 -20.23
N GLY A 201 -3.37 30.24 -19.31
CA GLY A 201 -4.42 29.59 -18.51
C GLY A 201 -3.97 28.43 -17.59
N GLY A 202 -2.68 28.31 -17.26
CA GLY A 202 -2.19 27.35 -16.28
C GLY A 202 -2.26 27.92 -14.85
N ARG A 203 -2.81 27.17 -13.90
CA ARG A 203 -2.58 27.43 -12.46
C ARG A 203 -1.06 27.54 -12.23
N ALA A 204 -0.61 28.55 -11.49
CA ALA A 204 0.80 28.67 -11.12
C ALA A 204 1.30 27.32 -10.55
N ALA A 205 2.32 26.73 -11.19
CA ALA A 205 2.86 25.45 -10.77
C ALA A 205 3.43 25.60 -9.36
N VAL A 206 2.97 24.76 -8.41
CA VAL A 206 3.59 24.68 -7.09
C VAL A 206 5.04 24.25 -7.29
N ALA A 207 6.00 24.96 -6.68
CA ALA A 207 7.44 24.69 -6.88
C ALA A 207 7.90 23.30 -6.40
N THR A 208 7.06 22.60 -5.64
CA THR A 208 7.33 21.27 -5.09
C THR A 208 6.02 20.50 -4.90
N LEU A 209 6.08 19.18 -4.98
CA LEU A 209 5.05 18.24 -4.60
C LEU A 209 5.14 17.84 -3.12
N MET A 210 5.89 18.56 -2.28
CA MET A 210 5.80 18.40 -0.82
C MET A 210 4.35 18.49 -0.36
N SER A 211 4.03 17.80 0.73
CA SER A 211 2.69 17.81 1.31
C SER A 211 2.27 19.25 1.63
N PRO A 212 1.02 19.65 1.34
CA PRO A 212 0.56 21.03 1.55
C PRO A 212 0.83 21.56 2.96
N ASP A 213 0.61 20.72 3.99
CA ASP A 213 0.86 21.08 5.38
C ASP A 213 2.36 21.33 5.65
N THR A 214 3.25 20.53 5.05
CA THR A 214 4.71 20.74 5.15
C THR A 214 5.13 22.06 4.50
N VAL A 215 4.58 22.37 3.33
CA VAL A 215 4.84 23.65 2.64
C VAL A 215 4.32 24.83 3.46
N ALA A 216 3.15 24.70 4.08
CA ALA A 216 2.56 25.72 4.94
C ALA A 216 3.41 25.96 6.21
N GLU A 217 3.90 24.90 6.85
CA GLU A 217 4.79 25.00 8.02
C GLU A 217 6.12 25.72 7.66
N LEU A 218 6.72 25.41 6.51
CA LEU A 218 7.95 26.05 6.03
C LEU A 218 7.74 27.55 5.75
N ALA A 219 6.59 27.91 5.16
CA ALA A 219 6.24 29.30 4.92
C ALA A 219 5.98 30.07 6.22
N ALA A 220 5.28 29.46 7.18
CA ALA A 220 5.00 30.06 8.49
C ALA A 220 6.27 30.34 9.30
N GLU A 221 7.23 29.41 9.32
CA GLU A 221 8.51 29.61 10.00
C GLU A 221 9.28 30.83 9.46
N THR A 222 9.14 31.11 8.15
CA THR A 222 9.76 32.27 7.52
C THR A 222 9.07 33.57 7.91
N ALA A 223 7.74 33.60 7.99
CA ALA A 223 6.99 34.79 8.43
C ALA A 223 7.31 35.18 9.88
N ASP A 224 7.48 34.19 10.77
CA ASP A 224 7.90 34.43 12.16
C ASP A 224 9.34 34.94 12.27
N ALA A 225 10.19 34.63 11.27
CA ALA A 225 11.54 35.16 11.16
C ALA A 225 11.59 36.58 10.57
N GLU A 226 10.66 36.98 9.70
CA GLU A 226 10.61 38.33 9.10
C GLU A 226 10.42 39.45 10.12
N ASN A 227 9.77 39.18 11.26
CA ASN A 227 9.73 40.11 12.41
C ASN A 227 11.12 40.33 13.07
N ARG A 228 12.13 39.56 12.66
CA ARG A 228 13.54 39.62 13.07
C ARG A 228 14.46 39.55 11.83
N ARG A 229 14.34 40.53 10.91
CA ARG A 229 15.12 40.73 9.67
C ARG A 229 14.87 39.68 8.57
N ALA A 230 14.93 40.14 7.32
CA ALA A 230 14.58 39.45 6.08
C ALA A 230 15.52 38.28 5.68
N VAL A 231 15.71 37.29 6.55
CA VAL A 231 16.46 36.06 6.26
C VAL A 231 15.51 34.87 6.32
N VAL A 232 15.33 34.19 5.19
CA VAL A 232 14.62 32.91 5.16
C VAL A 232 15.40 31.89 5.96
N THR A 233 14.84 31.45 7.09
CA THR A 233 15.42 30.40 7.94
C THR A 233 15.17 29.03 7.33
N SER A 234 16.15 28.13 7.40
CA SER A 234 16.03 26.72 7.01
C SER A 234 15.84 25.78 8.21
N ALA A 235 15.60 26.32 9.40
CA ALA A 235 15.59 25.56 10.65
C ALA A 235 14.58 24.40 10.68
N LEU A 236 13.37 24.58 10.17
CA LEU A 236 12.37 23.51 10.09
C LEU A 236 12.80 22.43 9.11
N LEU A 237 13.30 22.81 7.93
CA LEU A 237 13.80 21.88 6.93
C LEU A 237 14.97 21.05 7.48
N VAL A 238 15.91 21.69 8.18
CA VAL A 238 17.02 21.03 8.89
C VAL A 238 16.48 20.07 9.96
N ARG A 239 15.57 20.53 10.82
CA ARG A 239 14.98 19.71 11.89
C ARG A 239 14.28 18.47 11.34
N LYS A 240 13.47 18.64 10.30
CA LYS A 240 12.80 17.53 9.61
C LYS A 240 13.82 16.57 8.98
N THR A 241 14.88 17.08 8.35
CA THR A 241 15.97 16.26 7.79
C THR A 241 16.68 15.41 8.87
N VAL A 242 16.94 15.97 10.05
CA VAL A 242 17.50 15.22 11.19
C VAL A 242 16.55 14.13 11.68
N ARG A 243 15.23 14.37 11.68
CA ARG A 243 14.23 13.32 11.98
C ARG A 243 14.31 12.18 10.97
N VAL A 244 14.40 12.49 9.68
CA VAL A 244 14.57 11.47 8.62
C VAL A 244 15.82 10.62 8.88
N VAL A 245 16.98 11.24 9.14
CA VAL A 245 18.21 10.48 9.47
C VAL A 245 17.99 9.59 10.69
N SER A 246 17.31 10.10 11.71
CA SER A 246 16.99 9.35 12.93
C SER A 246 16.11 8.13 12.64
N ALA A 247 15.09 8.31 11.80
CA ALA A 247 14.14 7.27 11.42
C ALA A 247 14.83 6.17 10.60
N VAL A 248 15.70 6.55 9.65
CA VAL A 248 16.51 5.60 8.87
C VAL A 248 17.38 4.75 9.80
N VAL A 249 18.14 5.39 10.71
CA VAL A 249 18.98 4.68 11.69
C VAL A 249 18.12 3.76 12.56
N ALA A 250 16.97 4.22 13.04
CA ALA A 250 16.05 3.40 13.83
C ALA A 250 15.57 2.15 13.07
N ARG A 251 15.27 2.27 11.77
CA ARG A 251 14.84 1.11 10.96
C ARG A 251 15.90 0.05 10.82
N PHE A 252 17.16 0.43 10.64
CA PHE A 252 18.28 -0.51 10.66
C PHE A 252 18.45 -1.19 12.02
N ARG A 253 18.26 -0.45 13.12
CA ARG A 253 18.30 -1.02 14.48
C ARG A 253 17.20 -2.03 14.73
N HIS A 254 16.00 -1.75 14.24
CA HIS A 254 14.84 -2.59 14.40
C HIS A 254 14.71 -3.67 13.29
N ARG A 255 15.66 -3.71 12.34
CA ARG A 255 15.65 -4.62 11.18
C ARG A 255 14.37 -4.54 10.35
N THR A 256 13.79 -3.34 10.31
CA THR A 256 12.63 -2.98 9.48
C THR A 256 13.04 -2.14 8.26
N ASP A 257 14.35 -2.00 8.02
CA ASP A 257 14.89 -1.37 6.83
C ASP A 257 14.66 -2.24 5.59
N HIS A 258 14.76 -1.58 4.44
CA HIS A 258 14.57 -2.14 3.12
C HIS A 258 15.88 -2.14 2.30
N GLY A 259 17.04 -1.95 2.93
CA GLY A 259 18.28 -1.48 2.32
C GLY A 259 18.42 0.05 2.45
N LEU A 260 19.66 0.58 2.41
CA LEU A 260 19.90 1.99 2.76
C LEU A 260 19.14 2.94 1.82
N TYR A 261 19.36 2.79 0.52
CA TYR A 261 18.74 3.67 -0.49
C TYR A 261 17.20 3.70 -0.40
N PRO A 262 16.48 2.56 -0.51
CA PRO A 262 15.02 2.58 -0.44
C PRO A 262 14.51 3.08 0.92
N THR A 263 15.18 2.73 2.03
CA THR A 263 14.80 3.23 3.36
C THR A 263 14.90 4.75 3.44
N VAL A 264 15.97 5.36 2.90
CA VAL A 264 16.11 6.81 2.87
C VAL A 264 15.01 7.45 2.02
N VAL A 265 14.75 6.92 0.82
CA VAL A 265 13.68 7.41 -0.04
C VAL A 265 12.33 7.37 0.69
N GLU A 266 12.00 6.26 1.34
CA GLU A 266 10.76 6.08 2.09
C GLU A 266 10.62 7.11 3.22
N GLU A 267 11.65 7.29 4.05
CA GLU A 267 11.58 8.21 5.18
C GLU A 267 11.51 9.69 4.73
N ILE A 268 12.14 10.06 3.60
CA ILE A 268 11.95 11.39 3.01
C ILE A 268 10.50 11.55 2.52
N LEU A 269 9.96 10.55 1.83
CA LEU A 269 8.57 10.59 1.36
C LEU A 269 7.59 10.72 2.53
N ARG A 270 7.83 10.02 3.65
CA ARG A 270 6.99 10.15 4.85
C ARG A 270 7.04 11.54 5.48
N GLU A 271 8.23 12.08 5.70
CA GLU A 271 8.37 13.34 6.44
C GLU A 271 7.92 14.57 5.62
N PHE A 272 8.07 14.51 4.29
CA PHE A 272 7.87 15.65 3.41
C PHE A 272 6.74 15.50 2.38
N TYR A 273 6.45 14.28 1.90
CA TYR A 273 5.60 14.06 0.72
C TYR A 273 4.38 13.16 0.96
N VAL A 274 4.11 12.72 2.20
CA VAL A 274 3.11 11.66 2.51
C VAL A 274 1.75 11.84 1.82
N ALA A 275 1.24 13.07 1.74
CA ALA A 275 -0.03 13.36 1.09
C ALA A 275 0.02 13.07 -0.42
N ASN A 276 1.06 13.59 -1.10
CA ASN A 276 1.26 13.45 -2.54
C ASN A 276 1.95 12.13 -2.94
N ALA A 277 2.49 11.41 -1.97
CA ALA A 277 3.03 10.05 -2.10
C ALA A 277 1.93 8.98 -2.14
N GLY A 278 0.64 9.36 -2.00
CA GLY A 278 -0.51 8.46 -2.20
C GLY A 278 -1.23 8.02 -0.93
N ALA A 279 -0.86 8.50 0.26
CA ALA A 279 -1.48 8.05 1.52
C ALA A 279 -2.98 8.36 1.59
N ALA A 280 -3.40 9.54 1.11
CA ALA A 280 -4.81 9.92 1.08
C ALA A 280 -5.63 9.00 0.16
N VAL A 281 -5.07 8.61 -0.98
CA VAL A 281 -5.70 7.70 -1.95
C VAL A 281 -5.79 6.28 -1.39
N TRP A 282 -4.70 5.79 -0.78
CA TRP A 282 -4.69 4.49 -0.10
C TRP A 282 -5.73 4.41 1.03
N ASP A 283 -5.80 5.42 1.89
CA ASP A 283 -6.78 5.46 2.97
C ASP A 283 -8.22 5.55 2.44
N ALA A 284 -8.45 6.33 1.38
CA ALA A 284 -9.76 6.41 0.73
C ALA A 284 -10.17 5.06 0.13
N MET A 285 -9.24 4.35 -0.51
CA MET A 285 -9.49 3.02 -1.04
C MET A 285 -9.89 2.03 0.07
N LYS A 286 -9.11 1.96 1.16
CA LYS A 286 -9.46 1.09 2.30
C LYS A 286 -10.83 1.46 2.89
N ARG A 287 -11.12 2.76 3.08
CA ARG A 287 -12.44 3.22 3.54
C ARG A 287 -13.57 2.77 2.62
N GLN A 288 -13.40 2.88 1.30
CA GLN A 288 -14.41 2.46 0.33
C GLN A 288 -14.76 0.97 0.45
N THR A 289 -13.76 0.11 0.70
CA THR A 289 -14.00 -1.33 0.92
C THR A 289 -14.81 -1.64 2.18
N ALA A 290 -14.77 -0.77 3.20
CA ALA A 290 -15.60 -0.89 4.39
C ALA A 290 -16.99 -0.25 4.19
N GLU A 291 -17.04 0.95 3.60
CA GLU A 291 -18.26 1.74 3.40
C GLU A 291 -19.26 1.05 2.47
N THR A 292 -18.80 0.21 1.54
CA THR A 292 -19.67 -0.58 0.66
C THR A 292 -20.58 -1.57 1.40
N PHE A 293 -20.27 -1.90 2.66
CA PHE A 293 -21.09 -2.76 3.53
C PHE A 293 -21.85 -1.99 4.62
N ALA A 294 -21.58 -0.70 4.78
CA ALA A 294 -22.20 0.11 5.82
C ALA A 294 -23.71 0.26 5.61
N ALA A 295 -24.45 0.35 6.71
CA ALA A 295 -25.84 0.77 6.67
C ALA A 295 -25.92 2.23 6.20
N GLY A 296 -26.87 2.54 5.32
CA GLY A 296 -27.15 3.92 4.92
C GLY A 296 -27.61 4.74 6.13
N ALA A 297 -27.27 6.03 6.14
CA ALA A 297 -27.84 6.94 7.13
C ALA A 297 -29.36 7.09 6.88
N PRO A 298 -30.19 7.27 7.92
CA PRO A 298 -31.60 7.58 7.72
C PRO A 298 -31.77 8.80 6.79
N GLY A 299 -32.57 8.65 5.73
CA GLY A 299 -32.79 9.70 4.74
C GLY A 299 -31.73 9.82 3.63
N ASP A 300 -30.77 8.89 3.56
CA ASP A 300 -29.81 8.80 2.46
C ASP A 300 -30.48 8.39 1.15
N ALA A 301 -30.73 9.35 0.27
CA ALA A 301 -31.39 9.16 -1.03
C ALA A 301 -30.42 8.72 -2.15
N GLY A 302 -29.13 8.49 -1.85
CA GLY A 302 -28.16 8.04 -2.84
C GLY A 302 -28.38 6.59 -3.28
N PRO A 303 -27.70 6.14 -4.36
CA PRO A 303 -27.68 4.73 -4.73
C PRO A 303 -27.25 3.86 -3.53
N PRO A 304 -27.76 2.63 -3.42
CA PRO A 304 -27.43 1.76 -2.31
C PRO A 304 -25.94 1.40 -2.32
N ARG A 305 -25.42 1.04 -1.15
CA ARG A 305 -24.05 0.54 -1.02
C ARG A 305 -23.95 -0.83 -1.70
N ALA A 306 -22.99 -0.99 -2.60
CA ALA A 306 -22.94 -2.11 -3.55
C ALA A 306 -22.78 -3.47 -2.87
N GLY A 307 -21.79 -3.61 -1.97
CA GLY A 307 -21.54 -4.83 -1.22
C GLY A 307 -22.71 -5.20 -0.30
N ARG A 308 -23.28 -4.20 0.40
CA ARG A 308 -24.48 -4.36 1.23
C ARG A 308 -25.66 -4.90 0.42
N TYR A 309 -25.99 -4.23 -0.69
CA TYR A 309 -27.13 -4.60 -1.53
C TYR A 309 -26.96 -6.00 -2.12
N PHE A 310 -25.76 -6.32 -2.63
CA PHE A 310 -25.46 -7.67 -3.08
C PHE A 310 -25.65 -8.71 -1.97
N LEU A 311 -25.10 -8.47 -0.76
CA LEU A 311 -25.25 -9.40 0.36
C LEU A 311 -26.71 -9.52 0.84
N ASP A 312 -27.50 -8.46 0.79
CA ASP A 312 -28.92 -8.51 1.10
C ASP A 312 -29.62 -9.47 0.11
N ARG A 313 -29.42 -9.28 -1.20
CA ARG A 313 -30.02 -10.15 -2.23
C ARG A 313 -29.50 -11.58 -2.16
N PHE A 314 -28.20 -11.76 -1.94
CA PHE A 314 -27.58 -13.06 -1.81
C PHE A 314 -28.07 -13.80 -0.56
N GLY A 315 -28.23 -13.11 0.56
CA GLY A 315 -28.83 -13.65 1.79
C GLY A 315 -30.24 -14.19 1.56
N HIS A 316 -31.10 -13.46 0.84
CA HIS A 316 -32.43 -13.95 0.47
C HIS A 316 -32.39 -15.16 -0.46
N LEU A 317 -31.47 -15.17 -1.42
CA LEU A 317 -31.26 -16.34 -2.29
C LEU A 317 -30.89 -17.56 -1.46
N LEU A 318 -29.97 -17.40 -0.49
CA LEU A 318 -29.64 -18.44 0.46
C LEU A 318 -30.90 -18.83 1.25
N ALA A 319 -31.61 -17.92 1.91
CA ALA A 319 -32.84 -18.24 2.65
C ALA A 319 -33.87 -19.08 1.86
N SER A 320 -33.93 -18.94 0.53
CA SER A 320 -34.82 -19.73 -0.35
C SER A 320 -34.45 -21.22 -0.53
N GLY A 321 -33.30 -21.65 0.00
CA GLY A 321 -32.80 -23.03 -0.07
C GLY A 321 -31.66 -23.24 -1.07
N SER A 322 -31.35 -22.26 -1.93
CA SER A 322 -30.16 -22.30 -2.79
C SER A 322 -28.90 -22.25 -1.91
N ARG A 323 -27.94 -23.16 -2.12
CA ARG A 323 -26.71 -23.28 -1.31
C ARG A 323 -25.49 -23.55 -2.20
N PRO A 324 -25.05 -22.58 -3.03
CA PRO A 324 -23.84 -22.75 -3.83
C PRO A 324 -22.61 -22.86 -2.91
N GLU A 325 -21.61 -23.62 -3.33
CA GLU A 325 -20.27 -23.56 -2.78
C GLU A 325 -19.61 -22.24 -3.21
N VAL A 326 -19.39 -21.34 -2.25
CA VAL A 326 -18.83 -20.01 -2.52
C VAL A 326 -17.31 -20.00 -2.31
N THR A 327 -16.58 -19.54 -3.32
CA THR A 327 -15.15 -19.19 -3.20
C THR A 327 -14.97 -17.68 -3.29
N LEU A 328 -14.22 -17.09 -2.37
CA LEU A 328 -13.79 -15.70 -2.44
C LEU A 328 -12.39 -15.63 -3.03
N VAL A 329 -12.16 -14.78 -4.02
CA VAL A 329 -10.83 -14.52 -4.59
C VAL A 329 -10.52 -13.05 -4.46
N GLY A 330 -9.40 -12.68 -3.83
CA GLY A 330 -9.02 -11.29 -3.65
C GLY A 330 -7.61 -11.02 -4.13
N HIS A 331 -7.43 -10.17 -5.13
CA HIS A 331 -6.11 -9.67 -5.53
C HIS A 331 -5.75 -8.41 -4.75
N SER A 332 -4.50 -8.25 -4.32
CA SER A 332 -4.01 -7.01 -3.71
C SER A 332 -4.94 -6.50 -2.59
N ALA A 333 -5.53 -5.29 -2.73
CA ALA A 333 -6.45 -4.72 -1.75
C ALA A 333 -7.82 -5.42 -1.70
N GLY A 334 -8.13 -6.30 -2.64
CA GLY A 334 -9.26 -7.24 -2.55
C GLY A 334 -9.20 -8.13 -1.31
N ALA A 335 -8.03 -8.36 -0.72
CA ALA A 335 -7.90 -8.98 0.60
C ALA A 335 -8.49 -8.13 1.74
N VAL A 336 -8.40 -6.80 1.64
CA VAL A 336 -9.06 -5.86 2.57
C VAL A 336 -10.58 -5.98 2.42
N PHE A 337 -11.06 -5.97 1.17
CA PHE A 337 -12.47 -6.13 0.83
C PHE A 337 -13.06 -7.45 1.37
N ILE A 338 -12.38 -8.57 1.16
CA ILE A 338 -12.79 -9.88 1.69
C ILE A 338 -12.89 -9.85 3.21
N GLY A 339 -11.95 -9.21 3.91
CA GLY A 339 -12.02 -9.09 5.36
C GLY A 339 -13.27 -8.32 5.83
N HIS A 340 -13.61 -7.23 5.15
CA HIS A 340 -14.84 -6.48 5.45
C HIS A 340 -16.11 -7.27 5.11
N LEU A 341 -16.11 -8.02 4.00
CA LEU A 341 -17.22 -8.90 3.64
C LEU A 341 -17.45 -9.96 4.73
N LEU A 342 -16.38 -10.65 5.16
CA LEU A 342 -16.46 -11.68 6.19
C LEU A 342 -16.90 -11.11 7.55
N ALA A 343 -16.42 -9.91 7.90
CA ALA A 343 -16.89 -9.20 9.09
C ALA A 343 -18.38 -8.84 9.01
N ASP A 344 -18.87 -8.43 7.82
CA ASP A 344 -20.28 -8.11 7.61
C ASP A 344 -21.17 -9.35 7.66
N LEU A 345 -20.77 -10.46 7.01
CA LEU A 345 -21.48 -11.75 7.07
C LEU A 345 -21.70 -12.21 8.52
N ALA A 346 -20.66 -12.14 9.32
CA ALA A 346 -20.71 -12.44 10.74
C ALA A 346 -21.66 -11.53 11.54
N ARG A 347 -21.56 -10.22 11.31
CA ARG A 347 -22.43 -9.24 11.98
C ARG A 347 -23.91 -9.52 11.65
N ARG A 348 -24.19 -9.92 10.42
CA ARG A 348 -25.53 -10.30 9.94
C ARG A 348 -26.04 -11.57 10.59
N ARG A 349 -25.23 -12.63 10.64
CA ARG A 349 -25.58 -13.89 11.33
C ARG A 349 -25.92 -13.68 12.80
N ALA A 350 -25.33 -12.69 13.45
CA ALA A 350 -25.63 -12.34 14.84
C ALA A 350 -26.92 -11.50 15.01
N ALA A 351 -27.54 -11.03 13.93
CA ALA A 351 -28.76 -10.23 13.98
C ALA A 351 -30.01 -11.13 13.83
N ALA A 352 -30.96 -11.00 14.75
CA ALA A 352 -32.11 -11.90 14.88
C ALA A 352 -33.04 -11.97 13.63
N ASP A 353 -33.05 -10.91 12.82
CA ASP A 353 -33.97 -10.77 11.67
C ASP A 353 -33.25 -10.72 10.31
N ASP A 354 -31.95 -11.06 10.24
CA ASP A 354 -31.23 -11.08 8.96
C ASP A 354 -31.52 -12.38 8.18
N PRO A 355 -31.81 -12.32 6.86
CA PRO A 355 -32.12 -13.49 6.06
C PRO A 355 -30.91 -14.42 5.82
N LEU A 356 -29.69 -14.00 6.17
CA LEU A 356 -28.49 -14.81 6.00
C LEU A 356 -28.54 -16.05 6.91
N PRO A 357 -28.50 -17.28 6.37
CA PRO A 357 -28.57 -18.49 7.19
C PRO A 357 -27.42 -18.59 8.20
N GLU A 358 -27.75 -18.97 9.45
CA GLU A 358 -26.76 -19.12 10.52
C GLU A 358 -25.70 -20.19 10.23
N ASP A 359 -25.98 -21.15 9.35
CA ASP A 359 -25.08 -22.23 8.97
C ASP A 359 -24.24 -21.91 7.71
N PHE A 360 -24.49 -20.78 7.05
CA PHE A 360 -23.77 -20.42 5.83
C PHE A 360 -22.28 -20.17 6.10
N ARG A 361 -21.44 -20.86 5.32
CA ARG A 361 -19.99 -20.72 5.32
C ARG A 361 -19.47 -20.64 3.90
N VAL A 362 -18.46 -19.80 3.70
CA VAL A 362 -17.69 -19.76 2.46
C VAL A 362 -16.86 -21.05 2.37
N ARG A 363 -16.81 -21.69 1.21
CA ARG A 363 -15.99 -22.89 1.03
C ARG A 363 -14.51 -22.55 1.11
N ASP A 364 -14.11 -21.53 0.35
CA ASP A 364 -12.71 -21.20 0.09
C ASP A 364 -12.43 -19.70 0.07
N VAL A 365 -11.25 -19.31 0.55
CA VAL A 365 -10.68 -17.98 0.38
C VAL A 365 -9.33 -18.10 -0.32
N ALA A 366 -9.20 -17.52 -1.51
CA ALA A 366 -7.96 -17.42 -2.25
C ALA A 366 -7.48 -15.95 -2.28
N LEU A 367 -6.27 -15.70 -1.78
CA LEU A 367 -5.66 -14.38 -1.75
C LEU A 367 -4.49 -14.35 -2.73
N LEU A 368 -4.50 -13.37 -3.64
CA LEU A 368 -3.49 -13.17 -4.67
C LEU A 368 -2.68 -11.90 -4.33
N ALA A 369 -1.45 -12.05 -3.85
CA ALA A 369 -0.59 -10.99 -3.32
C ALA A 369 -1.34 -10.00 -2.39
N PRO A 370 -1.82 -10.45 -1.21
CA PRO A 370 -2.69 -9.63 -0.38
C PRO A 370 -1.99 -8.35 0.15
N ALA A 371 -2.52 -7.19 -0.25
CA ALA A 371 -2.08 -5.88 0.21
C ALA A 371 -2.90 -5.44 1.43
N CYS A 372 -2.80 -6.20 2.52
CA CYS A 372 -3.45 -5.89 3.80
C CYS A 372 -2.46 -6.08 4.95
N THR A 373 -2.72 -5.41 6.08
CA THR A 373 -1.86 -5.55 7.26
C THR A 373 -1.95 -6.96 7.84
N VAL A 374 -0.90 -7.37 8.55
CA VAL A 374 -0.92 -8.64 9.31
C VAL A 374 -2.09 -8.68 10.30
N GLY A 375 -2.39 -7.57 10.97
CA GLY A 375 -3.53 -7.48 11.89
C GLY A 375 -4.88 -7.71 11.21
N HIS A 376 -5.06 -7.17 9.99
CA HIS A 376 -6.28 -7.40 9.21
C HIS A 376 -6.46 -8.89 8.88
N LEU A 377 -5.42 -9.54 8.33
CA LEU A 377 -5.52 -10.95 7.96
C LEU A 377 -5.58 -11.87 9.19
N ALA A 378 -4.90 -11.53 10.29
CA ALA A 378 -5.00 -12.22 11.57
C ALA A 378 -6.46 -12.23 12.08
N GLY A 379 -7.15 -11.09 11.97
CA GLY A 379 -8.58 -10.97 12.28
C GLY A 379 -9.46 -11.90 11.43
N VAL A 380 -9.14 -12.06 10.14
CA VAL A 380 -9.84 -12.99 9.24
C VAL A 380 -9.61 -14.44 9.64
N VAL A 381 -8.35 -14.86 9.84
CA VAL A 381 -8.02 -16.28 10.11
C VAL A 381 -8.55 -16.78 11.45
N ARG A 382 -8.66 -15.90 12.48
CA ARG A 382 -9.30 -16.24 13.76
C ARG A 382 -10.75 -16.68 13.61
N ARG A 383 -11.40 -16.31 12.50
CA ARG A 383 -12.79 -16.62 12.21
C ARG A 383 -12.98 -17.75 11.21
N GLN A 384 -11.92 -18.48 10.83
CA GLN A 384 -12.01 -19.60 9.89
C GLN A 384 -13.11 -20.59 10.30
N ALA A 385 -13.06 -21.10 11.52
CA ALA A 385 -14.01 -22.12 12.01
C ALA A 385 -15.47 -21.69 11.83
N GLU A 386 -15.74 -20.39 12.01
CA GLU A 386 -17.06 -19.80 11.89
C GLU A 386 -17.45 -19.51 10.42
N LEU A 387 -16.53 -18.99 9.61
CA LEU A 387 -16.88 -18.31 8.36
C LEU A 387 -16.42 -19.01 7.07
N PHE A 388 -15.31 -19.76 7.09
CA PHE A 388 -14.81 -20.37 5.85
C PHE A 388 -14.04 -21.68 6.01
N GLY A 389 -14.07 -22.53 4.98
CA GLY A 389 -13.43 -23.84 4.97
C GLY A 389 -11.91 -23.78 4.84
N ARG A 390 -11.40 -23.37 3.68
CA ARG A 390 -9.94 -23.34 3.38
C ARG A 390 -9.47 -21.94 3.03
N LEU A 391 -8.19 -21.68 3.26
CA LEU A 391 -7.51 -20.47 2.80
C LEU A 391 -6.26 -20.84 2.00
N ARG A 392 -6.07 -20.21 0.85
CA ARG A 392 -4.88 -20.28 0.00
C ARG A 392 -4.36 -18.88 -0.26
N MET A 393 -3.09 -18.65 0.01
CA MET A 393 -2.42 -17.39 -0.29
C MET A 393 -1.32 -17.61 -1.34
N PHE A 394 -1.38 -16.90 -2.44
CA PHE A 394 -0.30 -16.79 -3.43
C PHE A 394 0.41 -15.46 -3.20
N THR A 395 1.73 -15.47 -3.04
CA THR A 395 2.53 -14.29 -2.74
C THR A 395 3.99 -14.53 -3.15
N LEU A 396 4.78 -13.48 -3.35
CA LEU A 396 6.19 -13.62 -3.73
C LEU A 396 7.04 -14.10 -2.53
N THR A 397 8.11 -14.81 -2.85
CA THR A 397 9.26 -14.96 -1.95
C THR A 397 9.86 -13.60 -1.62
N ASP A 398 10.58 -13.46 -0.50
CA ASP A 398 11.27 -12.20 -0.16
C ASP A 398 12.26 -11.79 -1.26
N GLU A 399 12.96 -12.76 -1.84
CA GLU A 399 13.87 -12.52 -2.97
C GLU A 399 13.13 -11.94 -4.18
N ALA A 400 12.02 -12.55 -4.60
CA ALA A 400 11.24 -12.06 -5.73
C ALA A 400 10.57 -10.71 -5.43
N GLU A 401 10.08 -10.49 -4.21
CA GLU A 401 9.47 -9.23 -3.78
C GLU A 401 10.51 -8.09 -3.76
N ARG A 402 11.76 -8.37 -3.38
CA ARG A 402 12.85 -7.39 -3.44
C ARG A 402 13.30 -7.07 -4.86
N ALA A 403 13.14 -8.02 -5.78
CA ALA A 403 13.45 -7.87 -7.20
C ALA A 403 12.31 -7.21 -8.00
N ASP A 404 11.09 -7.14 -7.45
CA ASP A 404 9.98 -6.40 -8.02
C ASP A 404 10.16 -4.89 -7.76
N HIS A 405 9.92 -4.06 -8.78
CA HIS A 405 10.21 -2.62 -8.73
C HIS A 405 8.94 -1.81 -9.05
N LEU A 406 8.42 -1.06 -8.08
CA LEU A 406 7.27 -0.19 -8.27
C LEU A 406 7.55 0.94 -9.29
N VAL A 407 8.72 1.58 -9.17
CA VAL A 407 9.19 2.59 -10.12
C VAL A 407 10.62 2.23 -10.53
N PRO A 408 10.81 1.61 -11.72
CA PRO A 408 12.11 1.19 -12.20
C PRO A 408 13.17 2.30 -12.07
N PHE A 409 14.36 1.93 -11.59
CA PHE A 409 15.52 2.81 -11.38
C PHE A 409 15.38 3.91 -10.31
N LEU A 410 14.17 4.21 -9.84
CA LEU A 410 13.92 5.30 -8.88
C LEU A 410 13.49 4.79 -7.51
N TYR A 411 12.72 3.71 -7.44
CA TYR A 411 12.36 3.03 -6.21
C TYR A 411 12.45 1.51 -6.43
N PRO A 412 13.59 0.87 -6.07
CA PRO A 412 13.92 -0.51 -6.42
C PRO A 412 13.30 -1.53 -5.46
N ARG A 413 12.04 -1.31 -5.05
CA ARG A 413 11.29 -2.23 -4.20
C ARG A 413 9.85 -2.32 -4.68
N SER A 414 9.18 -3.41 -4.30
CA SER A 414 7.83 -3.70 -4.77
C SER A 414 6.81 -2.69 -4.24
N LEU A 415 5.60 -2.79 -4.77
CA LEU A 415 4.47 -2.07 -4.21
C LEU A 415 4.25 -2.40 -2.73
N LEU A 416 4.39 -3.65 -2.28
CA LEU A 416 4.13 -3.99 -0.88
C LEU A 416 5.18 -3.42 0.07
N TYR A 417 6.44 -3.33 -0.35
CA TYR A 417 7.46 -2.57 0.38
C TYR A 417 7.05 -1.10 0.53
N PHE A 418 6.57 -0.47 -0.53
CA PHE A 418 6.11 0.92 -0.50
C PHE A 418 4.88 1.10 0.39
N LEU A 419 3.89 0.21 0.30
CA LEU A 419 2.70 0.25 1.16
C LEU A 419 3.09 0.09 2.63
N SER A 420 3.87 -0.95 2.95
CA SER A 420 4.36 -1.24 4.29
C SER A 420 5.13 -0.06 4.87
N ALA A 421 5.95 0.60 4.05
CA ALA A 421 6.87 1.63 4.51
C ALA A 421 6.52 3.06 4.14
N VAL A 422 5.39 3.40 3.53
CA VAL A 422 5.04 4.81 3.27
C VAL A 422 3.56 5.07 3.49
N LEU A 423 2.70 4.13 3.10
CA LEU A 423 1.25 4.39 3.07
C LEU A 423 0.50 3.81 4.27
N GLU A 424 0.96 2.70 4.85
CA GLU A 424 0.34 2.15 6.04
C GLU A 424 0.63 3.00 7.28
N ARG A 425 -0.37 3.05 8.16
CA ARG A 425 -0.34 3.84 9.39
C ARG A 425 -0.41 2.92 10.59
N GLY A 426 0.40 3.22 11.61
CA GLY A 426 0.32 2.54 12.89
C GLY A 426 -0.99 2.85 13.64
N PRO A 427 -1.20 2.23 14.81
CA PRO A 427 -2.39 2.44 15.65
C PRO A 427 -2.64 3.91 16.00
N ASP A 428 -1.57 4.69 16.18
CA ASP A 428 -1.63 6.12 16.50
C ASP A 428 -1.89 7.02 15.28
N LYS A 429 -2.19 6.42 14.12
CA LYS A 429 -2.37 7.09 12.81
C LYS A 429 -1.15 7.83 12.28
N GLU A 430 0.00 7.69 12.93
CA GLU A 430 1.30 8.10 12.42
C GLU A 430 1.81 7.06 11.40
N THR A 431 2.52 7.54 10.37
CA THR A 431 3.11 6.65 9.38
C THR A 431 4.24 5.85 10.02
N ALA A 432 4.13 4.53 9.98
CA ALA A 432 5.10 3.61 10.54
C ALA A 432 5.29 2.42 9.60
N VAL A 433 6.46 1.77 9.66
CA VAL A 433 6.63 0.50 8.95
C VAL A 433 5.64 -0.50 9.53
N THR A 434 4.67 -0.90 8.72
CA THR A 434 3.60 -1.80 9.16
C THR A 434 3.75 -3.15 8.47
N PRO A 435 3.74 -4.26 9.21
CA PRO A 435 3.77 -5.59 8.61
C PRO A 435 2.57 -5.82 7.67
N VAL A 436 2.88 -6.20 6.43
CA VAL A 436 1.90 -6.52 5.37
C VAL A 436 1.86 -8.02 5.16
N ALA A 437 0.67 -8.61 5.23
CA ALA A 437 0.46 -10.05 5.21
C ALA A 437 0.92 -10.72 3.90
N GLY A 438 0.97 -9.97 2.81
CA GLY A 438 1.44 -10.44 1.52
C GLY A 438 2.96 -10.46 1.35
N MET A 439 3.79 -10.16 2.35
CA MET A 439 5.26 -10.19 2.20
C MET A 439 5.89 -11.32 3.01
N GLN A 440 6.68 -12.18 2.37
CA GLN A 440 7.33 -13.32 3.03
C GLN A 440 8.20 -12.92 4.24
N ARG A 441 8.89 -11.77 4.18
CA ARG A 441 9.79 -11.32 5.26
C ARG A 441 9.17 -11.31 6.65
N TRP A 442 7.88 -10.98 6.75
CA TRP A 442 7.19 -10.90 8.04
C TRP A 442 6.89 -12.29 8.63
N PHE A 443 7.03 -13.35 7.83
CA PHE A 443 6.95 -14.75 8.26
C PHE A 443 8.32 -15.37 8.55
N LEU A 444 9.39 -14.76 8.03
CA LEU A 444 10.78 -15.11 8.33
C LEU A 444 11.28 -14.44 9.63
N ALA A 445 10.72 -13.28 9.99
CA ALA A 445 11.00 -12.60 11.24
C ALA A 445 10.59 -13.45 12.46
N GLY A 446 11.32 -13.32 13.58
CA GLY A 446 11.12 -14.07 14.81
C GLY A 446 9.90 -13.64 15.62
N ASP A 447 9.75 -14.17 16.84
CA ASP A 447 8.55 -14.00 17.70
C ASP A 447 8.28 -12.57 18.23
N GLN A 448 8.99 -11.55 17.77
CA GLN A 448 8.86 -10.17 18.27
C GLN A 448 7.69 -9.37 17.65
N ASP A 449 6.95 -9.97 16.71
CA ASP A 449 5.96 -9.26 15.88
C ASP A 449 4.54 -9.14 16.49
N GLY A 450 4.38 -9.37 17.79
CA GLY A 450 3.09 -9.28 18.49
C GLY A 450 2.15 -10.48 18.28
N ALA A 451 0.93 -10.42 18.86
CA ALA A 451 -0.02 -11.53 18.84
C ALA A 451 -0.57 -11.83 17.44
N ASP A 452 -0.94 -10.80 16.67
CA ASP A 452 -1.51 -10.96 15.33
C ASP A 452 -0.55 -11.69 14.37
N ALA A 453 0.74 -11.31 14.39
CA ALA A 453 1.73 -11.97 13.55
C ALA A 453 1.97 -13.42 13.97
N ARG A 454 2.02 -13.71 15.28
CA ARG A 454 2.15 -15.10 15.77
C ARG A 454 0.96 -15.96 15.36
N ASP A 455 -0.27 -15.45 15.49
CA ASP A 455 -1.49 -16.18 15.13
C ASP A 455 -1.51 -16.48 13.63
N LEU A 456 -1.24 -15.48 12.80
CA LEU A 456 -1.22 -15.66 11.34
C LEU A 456 -0.11 -16.63 10.91
N ARG A 457 1.09 -16.51 11.49
CA ARG A 457 2.23 -17.40 11.19
C ARG A 457 1.92 -18.85 11.60
N THR A 458 1.32 -19.04 12.78
CA THR A 458 0.88 -20.35 13.27
C THR A 458 -0.16 -20.95 12.34
N PHE A 459 -1.16 -20.15 11.95
CA PHE A 459 -2.20 -20.56 11.01
C PHE A 459 -1.61 -21.01 9.67
N LEU A 460 -0.76 -20.21 9.03
CA LEU A 460 -0.23 -20.55 7.70
C LEU A 460 0.72 -21.75 7.76
N ARG A 461 1.50 -21.92 8.84
CA ARG A 461 2.42 -23.06 9.01
C ARG A 461 1.73 -24.37 9.37
N ALA A 462 0.49 -24.34 9.86
CA ALA A 462 -0.25 -25.53 10.22
C ALA A 462 -0.55 -26.46 9.01
N ASP A 463 -0.50 -25.91 7.80
CA ASP A 463 -0.68 -26.66 6.56
C ASP A 463 0.14 -26.00 5.45
N ALA A 464 1.13 -26.73 4.93
CA ALA A 464 2.01 -26.26 3.86
C ALA A 464 1.25 -25.87 2.59
N GLY A 465 0.05 -26.43 2.39
CA GLY A 465 -0.86 -26.08 1.32
C GLY A 465 -1.62 -24.77 1.54
N ARG A 466 -1.33 -23.95 2.55
CA ARG A 466 -1.99 -22.64 2.74
C ARG A 466 -1.27 -21.50 2.03
N THR A 467 0.00 -21.66 1.68
CA THR A 467 0.78 -20.59 1.06
C THR A 467 1.63 -21.10 -0.11
N VAL A 468 1.56 -20.38 -1.22
CA VAL A 468 2.37 -20.60 -2.42
C VAL A 468 3.32 -19.41 -2.54
N TRP A 469 4.60 -19.66 -2.26
CA TRP A 469 5.67 -18.67 -2.33
C TRP A 469 6.25 -18.64 -3.74
N SER A 470 5.89 -17.62 -4.51
CA SER A 470 6.18 -17.49 -5.93
C SER A 470 7.57 -16.88 -6.20
N PRO A 471 8.25 -17.29 -7.28
CA PRO A 471 7.88 -18.38 -8.19
C PRO A 471 8.16 -19.77 -7.60
N VAL A 472 7.28 -20.75 -7.87
CA VAL A 472 7.44 -22.14 -7.43
C VAL A 472 6.62 -23.10 -8.30
N ASP A 473 7.19 -24.28 -8.58
CA ASP A 473 6.43 -25.42 -9.09
C ASP A 473 6.08 -26.36 -7.91
N GLY A 474 4.89 -26.18 -7.34
CA GLY A 474 4.39 -26.95 -6.20
C GLY A 474 3.49 -28.12 -6.59
N GLY A 475 3.30 -28.36 -7.90
CA GLY A 475 2.32 -29.31 -8.42
C GLY A 475 0.89 -28.74 -8.52
N PRO A 476 -0.09 -29.58 -8.90
CA PRO A 476 -1.46 -29.12 -9.19
C PRO A 476 -2.10 -28.34 -8.05
N GLY A 477 -2.53 -27.11 -8.33
CA GLY A 477 -3.11 -26.22 -7.32
C GLY A 477 -2.10 -25.39 -6.53
N LEU A 478 -0.80 -25.68 -6.61
CA LEU A 478 0.25 -25.13 -5.75
C LEU A 478 1.41 -24.51 -6.54
N SER A 479 1.29 -24.34 -7.86
CA SER A 479 2.31 -23.68 -8.70
C SER A 479 1.95 -22.20 -8.95
N SER A 480 2.99 -21.39 -9.16
CA SER A 480 2.90 -19.96 -9.45
C SER A 480 4.16 -19.50 -10.17
N GLY A 481 4.00 -18.87 -11.34
CA GLY A 481 5.08 -18.29 -12.13
C GLY A 481 5.28 -16.80 -11.86
N ALA A 482 4.40 -16.18 -11.07
CA ALA A 482 4.37 -14.74 -10.84
C ALA A 482 5.69 -14.23 -10.21
N ARG A 483 6.24 -13.15 -10.79
CA ARG A 483 7.46 -12.49 -10.30
C ARG A 483 7.27 -11.01 -9.98
N SER A 484 6.02 -10.54 -10.00
CA SER A 484 5.66 -9.17 -9.62
C SER A 484 4.30 -9.15 -8.96
N HIS A 485 4.06 -8.15 -8.11
CA HIS A 485 2.81 -7.99 -7.37
C HIS A 485 1.57 -7.97 -8.28
N ILE A 486 1.70 -7.34 -9.45
CA ILE A 486 0.59 -7.15 -10.40
C ILE A 486 0.31 -8.38 -11.28
N ALA A 487 1.20 -9.39 -11.31
CA ALA A 487 1.08 -10.51 -12.23
C ALA A 487 0.15 -11.64 -11.73
N PHE A 488 -0.19 -11.70 -10.45
CA PHE A 488 -0.91 -12.86 -9.89
C PHE A 488 -2.30 -13.10 -10.48
N ASP A 489 -2.97 -12.07 -11.00
CA ASP A 489 -4.28 -12.25 -11.62
C ASP A 489 -4.19 -12.71 -13.08
N SER A 490 -2.99 -12.75 -13.68
CA SER A 490 -2.74 -13.04 -15.11
C SER A 490 -1.71 -14.15 -15.35
N ASP A 491 -0.95 -14.53 -14.32
CA ASP A 491 0.02 -15.61 -14.37
C ASP A 491 -0.65 -16.96 -14.68
N PRO A 492 -0.25 -17.67 -15.74
CA PRO A 492 -0.89 -18.91 -16.14
C PRO A 492 -0.88 -20.00 -15.07
N GLU A 493 0.19 -20.10 -14.28
CA GLU A 493 0.29 -21.13 -13.24
C GLU A 493 -0.58 -20.80 -12.03
N VAL A 494 -0.66 -19.52 -11.63
CA VAL A 494 -1.62 -19.08 -10.60
C VAL A 494 -3.05 -19.34 -11.05
N LEU A 495 -3.39 -19.03 -12.30
CA LEU A 495 -4.74 -19.25 -12.84
C LEU A 495 -5.10 -20.74 -12.94
N ALA A 496 -4.16 -21.59 -13.36
CA ALA A 496 -4.35 -23.04 -13.34
C ALA A 496 -4.53 -23.58 -11.92
N SER A 497 -3.72 -23.08 -10.97
CA SER A 497 -3.81 -23.44 -9.56
C SER A 497 -5.15 -23.03 -8.95
N LEU A 498 -5.62 -21.82 -9.27
CA LEU A 498 -6.92 -21.32 -8.83
C LEU A 498 -8.08 -22.09 -9.47
N ALA A 499 -8.02 -22.39 -10.76
CA ALA A 499 -9.02 -23.21 -11.44
C ALA A 499 -9.12 -24.61 -10.80
N ARG A 500 -7.99 -25.21 -10.41
CA ARG A 500 -8.00 -26.48 -9.69
C ARG A 500 -8.70 -26.37 -8.34
N MET A 501 -8.40 -25.32 -7.56
CA MET A 501 -9.06 -25.06 -6.28
C MET A 501 -10.57 -24.81 -6.41
N LEU A 502 -11.02 -24.21 -7.51
CA LEU A 502 -12.45 -24.05 -7.82
C LEU A 502 -13.11 -25.39 -8.22
N ALA A 503 -12.36 -26.26 -8.88
CA ALA A 503 -12.86 -27.55 -9.36
C ALA A 503 -12.92 -28.64 -8.26
N ASP A 504 -12.04 -28.55 -7.26
CA ASP A 504 -11.99 -29.39 -6.06
C ASP A 504 -13.06 -29.00 -5.05
#